data_AF-A0AA95Z9R4-F1
#
_entry.id   AF-A0AA95Z9R4-F1
#
_cell.length_a   1.000
_cell.length_b   1.000
_cell.length_c   1.000
_cell.angle_alpha   90.00
_cell.angle_beta   90.00
_cell.angle_gamma   90.00
#
_symmetry.space_group_name_H-M   'P 1'
#
loop_
_entity.id
_entity.type
_entity.pdbx_description
1 polymer ?
#
loop_
_entity_poly.entity_id
_entity_poly.type
_entity_poly.pdbx_seq_one_letter_code
_entity_poly.pdbx_strand_id
1 'polypeptide(L)' 'GGKRPKQACTFAMKVSVLFCAAFLALVAAEDVKYTTKYDSVDLEEIIKSDRLMKNYVNCLLEKGKCTPDGAELKRVLRRR' A
#
# COMPACT_ATOMS: atom_id res chain seq x y z
N GLY A 1 -41.15 -2.48 -45.12
CA GLY A 1 -39.75 -2.62 -44.67
C GLY A 1 -39.74 -2.48 -43.16
N GLY A 2 -39.26 -3.41 -42.34
CA GLY A 2 -38.16 -4.35 -42.58
C GLY A 2 -36.91 -3.86 -41.85
N LYS A 3 -36.70 -4.39 -40.62
CA LYS A 3 -35.45 -4.41 -39.84
C LYS A 3 -35.01 -3.02 -39.31
N ARG A 4 -35.10 -2.68 -38.02
CA ARG A 4 -34.24 -3.15 -36.91
C ARG A 4 -34.64 -2.49 -35.57
N PRO A 5 -34.99 -3.24 -34.51
CA PRO A 5 -34.78 -2.76 -33.12
C PRO A 5 -33.87 -3.68 -32.29
N LYS A 6 -33.62 -4.92 -32.76
CA LYS A 6 -32.79 -5.88 -32.02
C LYS A 6 -31.33 -5.45 -31.91
N GLN A 7 -30.78 -4.77 -32.92
CA GLN A 7 -29.36 -4.41 -32.98
C GLN A 7 -28.97 -3.28 -32.02
N ALA A 8 -29.89 -2.35 -31.73
CA ALA A 8 -29.67 -1.23 -30.80
C ALA A 8 -29.69 -1.68 -29.32
N CYS A 9 -30.63 -2.56 -28.95
CA CYS A 9 -30.65 -3.17 -27.62
C CYS A 9 -29.43 -4.06 -27.37
N THR A 10 -28.98 -4.84 -28.37
CA THR A 10 -27.76 -5.65 -28.24
C THR A 10 -26.50 -4.79 -28.15
N PHE A 11 -26.44 -3.64 -28.84
CA PHE A 11 -25.32 -2.70 -28.73
C PHE A 11 -25.25 -2.04 -27.36
N ALA A 12 -26.38 -1.52 -26.87
CA ALA A 12 -26.47 -0.91 -25.55
C ALA A 12 -26.12 -1.90 -24.42
N MET A 13 -26.59 -3.15 -24.53
CA MET A 13 -26.28 -4.22 -23.58
C MET A 13 -24.81 -4.64 -23.62
N LYS A 14 -24.20 -4.73 -24.81
CA LYS A 14 -22.76 -5.02 -24.95
C LYS A 14 -21.88 -3.88 -24.41
N VAL A 15 -22.25 -2.63 -24.68
CA VAL A 15 -21.54 -1.45 -24.17
C VAL A 15 -21.64 -1.38 -22.64
N SER A 16 -22.82 -1.65 -22.08
CA SER A 16 -23.00 -1.70 -20.63
C SER A 16 -22.19 -2.83 -19.98
N VAL A 17 -22.16 -4.02 -20.57
CA VAL A 17 -21.36 -5.15 -20.06
C VAL A 17 -19.86 -4.86 -20.16
N LEU A 18 -19.39 -4.28 -21.26
CA LEU A 18 -17.99 -3.89 -21.44
C LEU A 18 -17.59 -2.80 -20.43
N PHE A 19 -18.46 -1.83 -20.18
CA PHE A 19 -18.22 -0.78 -19.21
C PHE A 19 -18.17 -1.32 -17.77
N CYS A 20 -19.12 -2.20 -17.40
CA CYS A 20 -19.10 -2.86 -16.10
C CYS A 20 -17.87 -3.76 -15.90
N ALA A 21 -17.46 -4.49 -16.93
CA ALA A 21 -16.25 -5.32 -16.88
C ALA A 21 -14.98 -4.48 -16.72
N ALA A 22 -14.89 -3.34 -17.41
CA ALA A 22 -13.78 -2.39 -17.25
C ALA A 22 -13.75 -1.78 -15.84
N PHE A 23 -14.91 -1.44 -15.27
CA PHE A 23 -15.01 -0.94 -13.90
C PHE A 23 -14.58 -1.98 -12.86
N LEU A 24 -15.01 -3.24 -13.02
CA LEU A 24 -14.61 -4.33 -12.14
C LEU A 24 -13.10 -4.61 -12.21
N ALA A 25 -12.50 -4.53 -13.39
CA ALA A 25 -11.04 -4.67 -13.56
C ALA A 25 -10.26 -3.53 -12.88
N LEU A 26 -10.81 -2.31 -12.85
CA LEU A 26 -10.18 -1.17 -12.16
C LEU A 26 -10.23 -1.31 -10.63
N VAL A 27 -11.33 -1.85 -10.10
CA VAL A 27 -11.52 -2.08 -8.64
C VAL A 27 -10.73 -3.30 -8.15
N ALA A 28 -10.46 -4.26 -9.03
CA ALA A 28 -9.63 -5.43 -8.74
C ALA A 28 -8.12 -5.14 -8.75
N ALA A 29 -7.69 -3.91 -9.06
CA ALA A 29 -6.32 -3.48 -8.84
C ALA A 29 -6.08 -3.37 -7.33
N GLU A 30 -5.56 -4.46 -6.78
CA GLU A 30 -5.42 -4.72 -5.36
C GLU A 30 -4.76 -3.57 -4.58
N ASP A 31 -5.28 -3.32 -3.37
CA ASP A 31 -4.66 -2.47 -2.38
C ASP A 31 -3.19 -2.87 -2.22
N VAL A 32 -2.28 -1.98 -2.64
CA VAL A 32 -0.86 -2.06 -2.31
C VAL A 32 -0.73 -1.79 -0.81
N LYS A 33 -1.09 -2.77 0.01
CA LYS A 33 -0.85 -2.72 1.45
C LYS A 33 0.65 -2.81 1.65
N TYR A 34 1.20 -1.80 2.32
CA TYR A 34 2.57 -1.85 2.82
C TYR A 34 2.77 -3.16 3.58
N THR A 35 3.91 -3.81 3.35
CA THR A 35 4.21 -5.15 3.84
C THR A 35 3.99 -5.25 5.34
N THR A 36 3.33 -6.31 5.82
CA THR A 36 3.07 -6.59 7.25
C THR A 36 4.33 -6.81 8.09
N LYS A 37 5.51 -6.74 7.48
CA LYS A 37 6.83 -6.93 8.10
C LYS A 37 7.09 -5.97 9.27
N TYR A 38 6.45 -4.80 9.30
CA TYR A 38 6.64 -3.78 10.33
C TYR A 38 5.41 -3.57 11.23
N ASP A 39 4.36 -4.38 11.09
CA ASP A 39 3.13 -4.26 11.90
C ASP A 39 3.35 -4.69 13.37
N SER A 40 4.41 -5.44 13.64
CA SER A 40 4.79 -5.86 15.00
C SER A 40 5.64 -4.84 15.75
N VAL A 41 5.99 -3.71 15.14
CA VAL A 41 6.79 -2.66 15.79
C VAL A 41 5.83 -1.71 16.51
N ASP A 42 5.86 -1.73 17.85
CA ASP A 42 5.06 -0.80 18.65
C ASP A 42 5.70 0.60 18.67
N LEU A 43 5.26 1.45 17.75
CA LEU A 43 5.72 2.84 17.66
C LEU A 43 5.31 3.67 18.88
N GLU A 44 4.16 3.37 19.50
CA GLU A 44 3.71 4.12 20.67
C GLU A 44 4.63 3.84 21.86
N GLU A 45 4.99 2.58 22.07
CA GLU A 45 5.92 2.19 23.12
C GLU A 45 7.30 2.82 22.90
N ILE A 46 7.81 2.82 21.66
CA ILE A 46 9.11 3.40 21.33
C ILE A 46 9.12 4.91 21.61
N ILE A 47 8.09 5.64 21.22
CA ILE A 47 8.02 7.11 21.40
C ILE A 47 7.76 7.49 22.86
N LYS A 48 6.97 6.70 23.60
CA LYS A 48 6.68 6.93 25.02
C LYS A 48 7.85 6.56 25.93
N SER A 49 8.76 5.70 25.48
CA SER A 49 9.90 5.23 26.27
C SER A 49 11.19 5.94 25.89
N ASP A 50 11.68 6.82 26.76
CA ASP A 50 12.96 7.52 26.57
C ASP A 50 14.14 6.58 26.32
N ARG A 51 14.12 5.38 26.93
CA ARG A 51 15.17 4.39 26.75
C ARG A 51 15.15 3.80 25.35
N LEU A 52 13.96 3.40 24.86
CA LEU A 52 13.81 2.82 23.53
C LEU A 52 14.08 3.87 22.47
N MET A 53 13.52 5.07 22.60
CA MET A 53 13.76 6.17 21.66
C MET A 53 15.24 6.54 21.59
N LYS A 54 15.95 6.63 22.72
CA LYS A 54 17.40 6.88 22.74
C LYS A 54 18.18 5.80 22.00
N ASN A 55 17.78 4.53 22.08
CA ASN A 55 18.45 3.45 21.35
C ASN A 55 18.27 3.61 19.83
N TYR A 56 17.07 3.94 19.37
CA TYR A 56 16.81 4.21 17.94
C TYR A 56 17.58 5.44 17.45
N VAL A 57 17.61 6.53 18.22
CA VAL A 57 18.38 7.74 17.87
C VAL A 57 19.89 7.44 17.85
N ASN A 58 20.42 6.74 18.86
CA ASN A 58 21.83 6.38 18.91
C ASN A 58 22.23 5.44 17.77
N CYS A 59 21.34 4.54 17.35
CA CYS A 59 21.51 3.71 16.17
C CYS A 59 21.66 4.56 14.88
N LEU A 60 20.75 5.52 14.68
CA LEU A 60 20.77 6.42 13.53
C LEU A 60 22.04 7.29 13.50
N LEU A 61 22.53 7.70 14.67
CA LEU A 61 23.75 8.49 14.83
C LEU A 61 25.06 7.65 14.87
N GLU A 62 24.98 6.34 14.68
CA GLU A 62 26.13 5.41 14.76
C GLU A 62 26.85 5.39 16.13
N LYS A 63 26.18 5.85 17.19
CA LYS A 63 26.70 5.93 18.56
C LYS A 63 26.31 4.74 19.44
N GLY A 64 25.58 3.77 18.88
CA GLY A 64 25.07 2.63 19.64
C GLY A 64 24.61 1.48 18.76
N LYS A 65 24.14 0.41 19.40
CA LYS A 65 23.63 -0.79 18.73
C LYS A 65 22.28 -0.49 18.07
N CYS A 66 22.10 -0.98 16.84
CA CYS A 66 20.83 -0.92 16.13
C CYS A 66 20.00 -2.18 16.38
N THR A 67 18.70 -2.01 16.61
CA THR A 67 17.73 -3.10 16.44
C THR A 67 17.60 -3.45 14.95
N PRO A 68 17.11 -4.67 14.60
CA PRO A 68 16.86 -5.02 13.21
C PRO A 68 16.01 -3.98 12.47
N ASP A 69 14.95 -3.48 13.12
CA ASP A 69 14.07 -2.47 12.55
C ASP A 69 14.75 -1.09 12.44
N GLY A 70 15.52 -0.71 13.46
CA GLY A 70 16.32 0.51 13.43
C GLY A 70 17.40 0.50 12.34
N ALA A 71 17.95 -0.67 12.02
CA ALA A 71 18.92 -0.85 10.94
C ALA A 71 18.26 -0.68 9.56
N GLU A 72 17.06 -1.22 9.37
CA GLU A 72 16.26 -0.97 8.15
C GLU A 72 15.88 0.51 8.03
N LEU A 73 15.42 1.13 9.11
CA LEU A 73 15.11 2.56 9.15
C LEU A 73 16.33 3.41 8.77
N LYS A 74 17.50 3.10 9.33
CA LYS A 74 18.77 3.75 8.99
C LYS A 74 19.12 3.58 7.52
N ARG A 75 18.97 2.38 6.95
CA ARG A 75 19.23 2.11 5.52
C ARG A 75 18.32 2.94 4.61
N VAL A 76 17.05 3.07 4.95
CA VAL A 76 16.07 3.86 4.19
C VAL A 76 16.37 5.36 4.30
N LEU A 77 16.59 5.88 5.51
CA LEU A 77 16.83 7.30 5.75
C LEU A 77 18.19 7.79 5.24
N ARG A 78 19.22 6.93 5.19
CA ARG A 78 20.55 7.25 4.65
C ARG A 78 20.58 7.41 3.13
N ARG A 79 19.44 7.30 2.43
CA ARG A 79 19.37 7.48 0.97
C ARG A 79 19.22 8.96 0.56
N ARG A 80 19.60 9.91 1.41
CA ARG A 80 19.60 11.35 1.12
C ARG A 80 20.95 11.96 1.45
#